data_AF-A0A1F6PZG4-F1
#
_entry.id   AF-A0A1F6PZG4-F1
#
_cell.length_a   1.000
_cell.length_b   1.000
_cell.length_c   1.000
_cell.angle_alpha   90.00
_cell.angle_beta   90.00
_cell.angle_gamma   90.00
#
_symmetry.space_group_name_H-M   'P 1'
#
loop_
_entity.id
_entity.type
_entity.pdbx_description
1 polymer ?
#
loop_
_entity_poly.entity_id
_entity_poly.type
_entity_poly.pdbx_seq_one_letter_code
_entity_poly.pdbx_strand_id
1 'polypeptide(L)'
;MNLIYKANKGFTLAEILITVTIIGIVASFAIPTLYHNIQEESYKTRWISIYSILNQATISILMDQGGSLVGVFKTSNNDIREEYLKYLSYVQKCNSGASLGSCWHASHKNLNGGDAWIDTNFSRAILTNGMLIAFLNYDAQCDKVDWRTINGPLCGEFYVDVNGWKKPNIRGKDIFGGWILLNGLKPHGYNDGWDPNTDCTPGGYGIGCSAKFLMR
;
A
#
# COMPACT_ATOMS: atom_id res chain seq x y z
N MET A 1 40.86 -47.06 -48.28
CA MET A 1 39.55 -46.66 -47.71
C MET A 1 39.83 -45.79 -46.50
N ASN A 2 39.78 -44.46 -46.66
CA ASN A 2 40.13 -43.52 -45.60
C ASN A 2 38.93 -43.35 -44.65
N LEU A 3 39.07 -43.85 -43.43
CA LEU A 3 38.13 -43.59 -42.35
C LEU A 3 38.38 -42.18 -41.80
N ILE A 4 37.55 -41.22 -42.20
CA ILE A 4 37.52 -39.88 -41.60
C ILE A 4 36.85 -40.02 -40.22
N TYR A 5 37.64 -40.02 -39.15
CA TYR A 5 37.12 -40.04 -37.78
C TYR A 5 36.58 -38.64 -37.44
N LYS A 6 35.25 -38.48 -37.43
CA LYS A 6 34.59 -37.23 -37.03
C LYS A 6 34.59 -37.17 -35.49
N ALA A 7 35.49 -36.39 -34.91
CA ALA A 7 35.53 -36.16 -33.47
C ALA A 7 34.26 -35.39 -33.03
N ASN A 8 33.29 -36.10 -32.45
CA ASN A 8 32.19 -35.45 -31.75
C ASN A 8 32.76 -34.78 -30.49
N LYS A 9 32.94 -33.45 -30.55
CA LYS A 9 33.26 -32.65 -29.36
C LYS A 9 32.02 -32.58 -28.47
N GLY A 10 31.83 -33.60 -27.64
CA GLY A 10 30.86 -33.59 -26.55
C GLY A 10 31.44 -32.87 -25.34
N PHE A 11 30.58 -32.14 -24.62
CA PHE A 11 30.96 -31.53 -23.34
C PHE A 11 31.40 -32.61 -22.36
N THR A 12 32.48 -32.37 -21.63
CA THR A 12 32.89 -33.28 -20.56
C THR A 12 31.96 -33.13 -19.35
N LEU A 13 31.84 -34.18 -18.54
CA LEU A 13 31.06 -34.10 -17.29
C LEU A 13 31.57 -32.96 -16.38
N ALA A 14 32.88 -32.76 -16.33
CA ALA A 14 33.50 -31.69 -15.57
C ALA A 14 33.11 -30.29 -16.09
N GLU A 15 33.03 -30.12 -17.41
CA GLU A 15 32.62 -28.87 -18.05
C GLU A 15 31.14 -28.55 -17.77
N ILE A 16 30.27 -29.55 -17.80
CA ILE A 16 28.86 -29.39 -17.42
C ILE A 16 28.73 -29.04 -15.92
N LEU A 17 29.49 -29.70 -15.05
CA LEU A 17 29.45 -29.42 -13.62
C LEU A 17 29.92 -27.99 -13.30
N ILE A 18 31.03 -27.54 -13.89
CA ILE A 18 31.54 -26.18 -13.70
C ILE A 18 30.52 -25.15 -14.22
N THR A 19 29.91 -25.37 -15.38
CA THR A 19 28.92 -24.45 -15.94
C THR A 19 27.64 -24.38 -15.09
N VAL A 20 27.11 -25.52 -14.62
CA VAL A 20 25.96 -25.54 -13.71
C VAL A 20 26.29 -24.88 -12.37
N THR A 21 27.50 -25.10 -11.83
CA THR A 21 27.95 -24.43 -10.60
C THR A 21 28.04 -22.92 -10.79
N ILE A 22 28.63 -22.43 -11.88
CA ILE A 22 28.73 -20.99 -12.17
C ILE A 22 27.33 -20.37 -12.33
N ILE A 23 26.45 -20.99 -13.10
CA ILE A 23 25.06 -20.52 -13.27
C ILE A 23 24.33 -20.52 -11.93
N GLY A 24 24.52 -21.55 -11.09
CA GLY A 24 23.95 -21.62 -9.75
C GLY A 24 24.38 -20.47 -8.85
N ILE A 25 25.68 -20.14 -8.84
CA ILE A 25 26.22 -19.01 -8.07
C ILE A 25 25.63 -17.68 -8.59
N VAL A 26 25.65 -17.45 -9.90
CA VAL A 26 25.13 -16.19 -10.48
C VAL A 26 23.63 -16.04 -10.23
N ALA A 27 22.85 -17.10 -10.43
CA ALA A 27 21.42 -17.12 -10.20
C ALA A 27 21.07 -16.84 -8.73
N SER A 28 21.88 -17.32 -7.78
CA SER A 28 21.67 -17.11 -6.35
C SER A 28 21.69 -15.63 -5.94
N PHE A 29 22.46 -14.78 -6.63
CA PHE A 29 22.51 -13.34 -6.37
C PHE A 29 21.50 -12.55 -7.20
N ALA A 30 21.25 -12.99 -8.44
CA ALA A 30 20.37 -12.28 -9.37
C ALA A 30 18.88 -12.47 -9.03
N ILE A 31 18.45 -13.69 -8.69
CA ILE A 31 17.03 -14.01 -8.47
C ILE A 31 16.42 -13.20 -7.33
N PRO A 32 17.03 -13.13 -6.11
CA PRO A 32 16.44 -12.38 -5.01
C PRO A 32 16.32 -10.89 -5.33
N THR A 33 17.37 -10.31 -5.91
CA THR A 33 17.42 -8.87 -6.24
C THR A 33 16.35 -8.51 -7.28
N LEU A 34 16.24 -9.29 -8.34
CA LEU A 34 15.22 -9.09 -9.38
C LEU A 34 13.81 -9.24 -8.80
N TYR A 35 13.59 -10.28 -8.00
CA TYR A 35 12.31 -10.53 -7.36
C TYR A 35 11.87 -9.38 -6.46
N HIS A 36 12.77 -8.88 -5.60
CA HIS A 36 12.48 -7.75 -4.72
C HIS A 36 12.15 -6.48 -5.51
N ASN A 37 12.90 -6.18 -6.57
CA ASN A 37 12.66 -5.00 -7.40
C ASN A 37 11.31 -5.08 -8.12
N ILE A 38 10.98 -6.24 -8.71
CA ILE A 38 9.68 -6.45 -9.37
C ILE A 38 8.52 -6.31 -8.38
N GLN A 39 8.68 -6.83 -7.15
CA GLN A 39 7.66 -6.69 -6.11
C GLN A 39 7.44 -5.23 -5.73
N GLU A 40 8.51 -4.48 -5.49
CA GLU A 40 8.42 -3.07 -5.12
C GLU A 40 7.72 -2.24 -6.20
N GLU A 41 8.09 -2.43 -7.47
CA GLU A 41 7.45 -1.78 -8.61
C GLU A 41 5.97 -2.20 -8.76
N SER A 42 5.66 -3.47 -8.51
CA SER A 42 4.27 -3.93 -8.47
C SER A 42 3.47 -3.26 -7.36
N TYR A 43 4.04 -3.05 -6.16
CA TYR A 43 3.34 -2.40 -5.06
C TYR A 43 3.12 -0.91 -5.34
N LYS A 44 4.12 -0.21 -5.87
CA LYS A 44 3.98 1.19 -6.31
C LYS A 44 2.86 1.34 -7.35
N THR A 45 2.86 0.49 -8.37
CA THR A 45 1.84 0.54 -9.43
C THR A 45 0.43 0.32 -8.88
N ARG A 46 0.27 -0.64 -7.96
CA ARG A 46 -1.02 -0.89 -7.31
C ARG A 46 -1.44 0.27 -6.41
N TRP A 47 -0.50 0.89 -5.69
CA TRP A 47 -0.77 2.08 -4.88
C TRP A 47 -1.24 3.26 -5.74
N ILE A 48 -0.54 3.56 -6.83
CA ILE A 48 -0.95 4.61 -7.79
C ILE A 48 -2.36 4.34 -8.33
N SER A 49 -2.62 3.08 -8.71
CA SER A 49 -3.93 2.67 -9.23
C SER A 49 -5.05 2.85 -8.22
N ILE A 50 -4.92 2.32 -6.99
CA ILE A 50 -5.97 2.47 -5.97
C ILE A 50 -6.12 3.91 -5.51
N TYR A 51 -5.03 4.69 -5.42
CA TYR A 51 -5.10 6.10 -5.09
C TYR A 51 -5.89 6.89 -6.14
N SER A 52 -5.72 6.57 -7.43
CA SER A 52 -6.54 7.16 -8.50
C SER A 52 -8.02 6.80 -8.37
N ILE A 53 -8.33 5.53 -8.08
CA ILE A 53 -9.71 5.07 -7.85
C ILE A 53 -10.32 5.77 -6.63
N LEU A 54 -9.57 5.93 -5.54
CA LEU A 54 -10.02 6.63 -4.34
C LEU A 54 -10.28 8.11 -4.62
N ASN A 55 -9.44 8.79 -5.40
CA ASN A 55 -9.71 10.17 -5.83
C ASN A 55 -11.00 10.27 -6.64
N GLN A 56 -11.24 9.34 -7.57
CA GLN A 56 -12.49 9.31 -8.35
C GLN A 56 -13.70 9.05 -7.46
N ALA A 57 -13.58 8.16 -6.46
CA ALA A 57 -14.61 7.93 -5.46
C ALA A 57 -14.87 9.20 -4.64
N THR A 58 -13.84 9.91 -4.17
CA THR A 58 -13.98 11.18 -3.44
C THR A 58 -14.69 12.24 -4.27
N ILE A 59 -14.34 12.38 -5.56
CA ILE A 59 -15.02 13.30 -6.49
C ILE A 59 -16.50 12.91 -6.65
N SER A 60 -16.80 11.62 -6.75
CA SER A 60 -18.18 11.14 -6.88
C SER A 60 -19.00 11.40 -5.60
N ILE A 61 -18.40 11.18 -4.43
CA ILE A 61 -19.01 11.54 -3.13
C ILE A 61 -19.30 13.04 -3.09
N LEU A 62 -18.33 13.87 -3.47
CA LEU A 62 -18.51 15.33 -3.51
C LEU A 62 -19.67 15.72 -4.44
N MET A 63 -19.79 15.11 -5.62
CA MET A 63 -20.88 15.40 -6.56
C MET A 63 -22.25 15.03 -5.97
N ASP A 64 -22.36 13.88 -5.31
CA ASP A 64 -23.63 13.40 -4.74
C ASP A 64 -24.04 14.16 -3.47
N GLN A 65 -23.09 14.80 -2.78
CA GLN A 65 -23.30 15.52 -1.52
C GLN A 65 -23.30 17.06 -1.68
N GLY A 66 -23.36 17.57 -2.91
CA GLY A 66 -23.49 19.01 -3.16
C GLY A 66 -22.17 19.80 -3.11
N GLY A 67 -21.03 19.14 -3.31
CA GLY A 67 -19.72 19.73 -3.51
C GLY A 67 -18.84 19.82 -2.26
N SER A 68 -19.25 19.23 -1.15
CA SER A 68 -18.54 19.29 0.14
C SER A 68 -18.65 17.98 0.91
N LEU A 69 -17.63 17.63 1.69
CA LEU A 69 -17.66 16.49 2.61
C LEU A 69 -18.20 16.85 4.02
N VAL A 70 -18.53 18.12 4.29
CA VAL A 70 -19.13 18.52 5.57
C VAL A 70 -20.44 17.76 5.81
N GLY A 71 -20.53 17.09 6.96
CA GLY A 71 -21.72 16.36 7.39
C GLY A 71 -21.93 15.02 6.67
N VAL A 72 -21.07 14.67 5.71
CA VAL A 72 -21.16 13.40 4.96
C VAL A 72 -20.74 12.23 5.84
N PHE A 73 -19.61 12.37 6.51
CA PHE A 73 -19.17 11.43 7.53
C PHE A 73 -19.74 11.91 8.85
N LYS A 74 -20.68 11.17 9.45
CA LYS A 74 -21.27 11.57 10.74
C LYS A 74 -20.26 11.29 11.85
N THR A 75 -20.68 10.73 12.98
CA THR A 75 -19.79 10.50 14.13
C THR A 75 -19.15 9.12 14.13
N SER A 76 -19.55 8.20 13.26
CA SER A 76 -19.00 6.85 13.24
C SER A 76 -17.82 6.74 12.28
N ASN A 77 -16.81 5.97 12.67
CA ASN A 77 -15.77 5.51 11.75
C ASN A 77 -16.35 4.64 10.62
N ASN A 78 -17.53 4.04 10.80
CA ASN A 78 -18.16 3.25 9.75
C ASN A 78 -18.74 4.12 8.62
N ASP A 79 -19.16 5.36 8.91
CA ASP A 79 -19.84 6.22 7.95
C ASP A 79 -18.94 6.53 6.76
N ILE A 80 -17.69 6.91 7.02
CA ILE A 80 -16.70 7.17 5.97
C ILE A 80 -16.48 5.94 5.08
N ARG A 81 -16.37 4.73 5.65
CA ARG A 81 -16.25 3.51 4.86
C ARG A 81 -17.50 3.26 4.02
N GLU A 82 -18.70 3.40 4.58
CA GLU A 82 -19.94 3.18 3.81
C GLU A 82 -20.04 4.12 2.60
N GLU A 83 -19.63 5.38 2.74
CA GLU A 83 -19.61 6.34 1.63
C GLU A 83 -18.61 5.94 0.52
N TYR A 84 -17.39 5.54 0.88
CA TYR A 84 -16.42 5.06 -0.12
C TYR A 84 -16.85 3.73 -0.75
N LEU A 85 -17.47 2.82 0.00
CA LEU A 85 -17.92 1.52 -0.50
C LEU A 85 -19.12 1.60 -1.48
N LYS A 86 -19.74 2.77 -1.67
CA LYS A 86 -20.70 2.99 -2.77
C LYS A 86 -20.01 2.97 -4.15
N TYR A 87 -18.74 3.38 -4.20
CA TYR A 87 -17.96 3.51 -5.44
C TYR A 87 -16.83 2.46 -5.54
N LEU A 88 -16.55 1.74 -4.45
CA LEU A 88 -15.55 0.68 -4.41
C LEU A 88 -16.21 -0.71 -4.40
N SER A 89 -15.67 -1.62 -5.20
CA SER A 89 -16.09 -3.03 -5.17
C SER A 89 -15.43 -3.76 -4.00
N TYR A 90 -16.23 -4.36 -3.12
CA TYR A 90 -15.76 -5.07 -1.92
C TYR A 90 -16.37 -6.47 -1.75
N VAL A 91 -15.66 -7.32 -1.00
CA VAL A 91 -16.07 -8.69 -0.65
C VAL A 91 -16.59 -8.76 0.78
N GLN A 92 -15.92 -8.06 1.70
CA GLN A 92 -16.24 -8.10 3.13
C GLN A 92 -15.99 -6.72 3.75
N LYS A 93 -16.80 -6.35 4.73
CA LYS A 93 -16.60 -5.16 5.56
C LYS A 93 -16.61 -5.53 7.05
N CYS A 94 -15.77 -4.87 7.83
CA CYS A 94 -15.70 -5.02 9.28
C CYS A 94 -15.84 -3.66 9.94
N ASN A 95 -16.78 -3.56 10.88
CA ASN A 95 -17.04 -2.32 11.61
C ASN A 95 -15.88 -1.95 12.53
N SER A 96 -15.79 -0.67 12.87
CA SER A 96 -15.02 -0.22 14.02
C SER A 96 -15.45 -1.00 15.26
N GLY A 97 -14.48 -1.46 16.05
CA GLY A 97 -14.65 -2.37 17.19
C GLY A 97 -14.48 -3.86 16.84
N ALA A 98 -14.51 -4.25 15.55
CA ALA A 98 -14.24 -5.63 15.17
C ALA A 98 -12.79 -6.03 15.50
N SER A 99 -12.53 -7.31 15.80
CA SER A 99 -11.18 -7.79 16.06
C SER A 99 -10.25 -7.60 14.85
N LEU A 100 -8.95 -7.44 15.12
CA LEU A 100 -7.93 -7.58 14.09
C LEU A 100 -7.85 -9.05 13.63
N GLY A 101 -7.51 -9.29 12.36
CA GLY A 101 -7.45 -10.63 11.74
C GLY A 101 -8.60 -10.98 10.79
N SER A 102 -9.69 -10.20 10.74
CA SER A 102 -10.87 -10.50 9.88
C SER A 102 -10.97 -9.64 8.62
N CYS A 103 -10.77 -8.31 8.72
CA CYS A 103 -10.67 -7.40 7.56
C CYS A 103 -9.40 -6.54 7.58
N TRP A 104 -8.45 -6.90 8.44
CA TRP A 104 -7.12 -6.32 8.49
C TRP A 104 -6.19 -7.30 9.20
N HIS A 105 -4.90 -7.14 9.01
CA HIS A 105 -3.89 -7.95 9.65
C HIS A 105 -3.96 -7.92 11.18
N ALA A 106 -3.66 -9.04 11.83
CA ALA A 106 -3.47 -9.10 13.27
C ALA A 106 -2.16 -8.41 13.71
N SER A 107 -1.18 -8.31 12.80
CA SER A 107 0.08 -7.63 13.02
C SER A 107 0.62 -7.05 11.72
N HIS A 108 1.07 -5.80 11.81
CA HIS A 108 1.63 -4.98 10.74
C HIS A 108 2.66 -4.02 11.36
N LYS A 109 3.72 -3.74 10.61
CA LYS A 109 4.91 -3.05 11.11
C LYS A 109 5.18 -1.76 10.35
N ASN A 110 5.87 -0.84 11.00
CA ASN A 110 6.51 0.30 10.36
C ASN A 110 7.83 -0.13 9.69
N LEU A 111 8.43 0.73 8.88
CA LEU A 111 9.75 0.44 8.27
C LEU A 111 10.84 0.14 9.31
N ASN A 112 10.83 0.86 10.44
CA ASN A 112 11.75 0.66 11.56
C ASN A 112 11.48 -0.62 12.39
N GLY A 113 10.47 -1.42 12.03
CA GLY A 113 10.13 -2.68 12.72
C GLY A 113 9.21 -2.52 13.94
N GLY A 114 8.89 -1.29 14.36
CA GLY A 114 7.87 -1.03 15.38
C GLY A 114 6.45 -1.36 14.90
N ASP A 115 5.49 -1.49 15.81
CA ASP A 115 4.09 -1.73 15.43
C ASP A 115 3.49 -0.51 14.74
N ALA A 116 2.86 -0.74 13.58
CA ALA A 116 2.18 0.31 12.84
C ALA A 116 0.78 0.54 13.43
N TRP A 117 0.35 1.80 13.50
CA TRP A 117 -0.96 2.15 14.08
C TRP A 117 -2.09 1.98 13.07
N ILE A 118 -2.78 0.84 13.15
CA ILE A 118 -4.10 0.55 12.55
C ILE A 118 -4.75 -0.44 13.51
N ASP A 119 -5.74 0.01 14.27
CA ASP A 119 -6.34 -0.75 15.37
C ASP A 119 -7.84 -1.02 15.15
N THR A 120 -8.53 -1.46 16.20
CA THR A 120 -9.95 -1.78 16.12
C THR A 120 -10.84 -0.57 15.86
N ASN A 121 -10.39 0.67 16.10
CA ASN A 121 -11.17 1.87 15.84
C ASN A 121 -11.42 2.08 14.34
N PHE A 122 -10.55 1.57 13.48
CA PHE A 122 -10.70 1.68 12.04
C PHE A 122 -11.86 0.83 11.55
N SER A 123 -12.72 1.43 10.73
CA SER A 123 -13.62 0.66 9.88
C SER A 123 -12.84 0.13 8.69
N ARG A 124 -13.10 -1.12 8.31
CA ARG A 124 -12.25 -1.85 7.36
C ARG A 124 -13.06 -2.56 6.30
N ALA A 125 -12.44 -2.82 5.16
CA ALA A 125 -13.01 -3.62 4.09
C ALA A 125 -11.95 -4.38 3.29
N ILE A 126 -12.37 -5.48 2.68
CA ILE A 126 -11.60 -6.26 1.71
C ILE A 126 -12.17 -5.96 0.33
N LEU A 127 -11.34 -5.43 -0.57
CA LEU A 127 -11.73 -5.10 -1.94
C LEU A 127 -11.76 -6.36 -2.82
N THR A 128 -12.50 -6.33 -3.94
CA THR A 128 -12.61 -7.48 -4.86
C THR A 128 -11.30 -7.90 -5.50
N ASN A 129 -10.32 -7.00 -5.57
CA ASN A 129 -8.96 -7.29 -6.03
C ASN A 129 -8.03 -7.81 -4.92
N GLY A 130 -8.57 -8.07 -3.72
CA GLY A 130 -7.85 -8.64 -2.58
C GLY A 130 -7.06 -7.63 -1.74
N MET A 131 -7.09 -6.33 -2.09
CA MET A 131 -6.48 -5.29 -1.25
C MET A 131 -7.31 -5.07 0.02
N LEU A 132 -6.65 -4.66 1.10
CA LEU A 132 -7.32 -4.30 2.34
C LEU A 132 -7.37 -2.79 2.44
N ILE A 133 -8.48 -2.23 2.90
CA ILE A 133 -8.63 -0.80 3.13
C ILE A 133 -9.17 -0.55 4.53
N ALA A 134 -8.63 0.46 5.19
CA ALA A 134 -9.01 0.90 6.52
C ALA A 134 -9.28 2.41 6.49
N PHE A 135 -10.32 2.85 7.17
CA PHE A 135 -10.70 4.25 7.30
C PHE A 135 -10.86 4.63 8.77
N LEU A 136 -10.50 5.87 9.07
CA LEU A 136 -10.74 6.50 10.35
C LEU A 136 -11.36 7.88 10.11
N ASN A 137 -12.47 8.13 10.80
CA ASN A 137 -13.17 9.40 10.76
C ASN A 137 -12.68 10.28 11.91
N TYR A 138 -12.37 11.54 11.63
CA TYR A 138 -11.86 12.46 12.65
C TYR A 138 -12.86 13.50 13.07
N ASP A 139 -13.60 14.05 12.11
CA ASP A 139 -14.53 15.13 12.37
C ASP A 139 -15.63 15.21 11.31
N ALA A 140 -16.87 15.32 11.79
CA ALA A 140 -18.04 15.36 10.92
C ALA A 140 -18.16 16.68 10.15
N GLN A 141 -17.61 17.77 10.68
CA GLN A 141 -17.55 19.07 10.00
C GLN A 141 -16.29 19.22 9.14
N CYS A 142 -15.41 18.22 9.16
CA CYS A 142 -14.09 18.28 8.56
C CYS A 142 -13.26 19.49 9.02
N ASP A 143 -13.52 20.07 10.19
CA ASP A 143 -12.92 21.36 10.57
C ASP A 143 -11.64 21.22 11.41
N LYS A 144 -11.23 19.98 11.69
CA LYS A 144 -10.01 19.72 12.44
C LYS A 144 -8.78 20.20 11.67
N VAL A 145 -8.03 21.07 12.33
CA VAL A 145 -6.66 21.40 11.95
C VAL A 145 -5.76 20.45 12.74
N ASP A 146 -5.17 19.47 12.05
CA ASP A 146 -4.21 18.57 12.70
C ASP A 146 -2.96 19.35 13.13
N TRP A 147 -2.41 19.02 14.29
CA TRP A 147 -1.15 19.58 14.81
C TRP A 147 0.06 19.26 13.91
N ARG A 148 -0.14 18.38 12.91
CA ARG A 148 0.87 17.88 11.97
C ARG A 148 1.01 18.67 10.67
N THR A 149 0.63 19.95 10.63
CA THR A 149 0.98 20.87 9.51
C THR A 149 0.21 20.68 8.20
N ILE A 150 -0.83 19.85 8.15
CA ILE A 150 -1.73 19.87 6.99
C ILE A 150 -2.56 21.14 7.08
N ASN A 151 -2.24 22.12 6.25
CA ASN A 151 -3.01 23.35 6.11
C ASN A 151 -4.33 23.07 5.39
N GLY A 152 -5.27 22.39 6.05
CA GLY A 152 -6.60 22.19 5.50
C GLY A 152 -7.60 21.51 6.44
N PRO A 153 -8.90 21.75 6.23
CA PRO A 153 -10.00 21.10 6.93
C PRO A 153 -9.96 19.57 6.72
N LEU A 154 -9.63 18.82 7.78
CA LEU A 154 -9.44 17.38 7.79
C LEU A 154 -10.73 16.63 8.18
N CYS A 155 -11.18 15.72 7.31
CA CYS A 155 -12.32 14.85 7.57
C CYS A 155 -11.90 13.51 8.20
N GLY A 156 -10.77 12.95 7.79
CA GLY A 156 -10.34 11.62 8.22
C GLY A 156 -9.06 11.15 7.55
N GLU A 157 -8.74 9.88 7.72
CA GLU A 157 -7.58 9.23 7.11
C GLU A 157 -7.93 7.84 6.61
N PHE A 158 -7.13 7.34 5.68
CA PHE A 158 -7.25 5.98 5.16
C PHE A 158 -5.90 5.31 5.03
N TYR A 159 -5.91 3.98 5.12
CA TYR A 159 -4.78 3.12 4.79
C TYR A 159 -5.21 2.02 3.83
N VAL A 160 -4.34 1.66 2.90
CA VAL A 160 -4.53 0.56 1.97
C VAL A 160 -3.34 -0.36 2.05
N ASP A 161 -3.61 -1.65 2.20
CA ASP A 161 -2.65 -2.70 1.91
C ASP A 161 -2.85 -3.17 0.46
N VAL A 162 -1.84 -2.93 -0.38
CA VAL A 162 -1.89 -3.20 -1.84
C VAL A 162 -1.57 -4.65 -2.20
N ASN A 163 -1.07 -5.45 -1.27
CA ASN A 163 -0.76 -6.86 -1.49
C ASN A 163 -1.76 -7.80 -0.77
N GLY A 164 -2.63 -7.26 0.07
CA GLY A 164 -3.74 -7.96 0.70
C GLY A 164 -3.28 -8.73 1.93
N TRP A 165 -3.59 -10.03 1.98
CA TRP A 165 -3.14 -10.93 3.07
C TRP A 165 -1.71 -11.44 2.89
N LYS A 166 -1.03 -11.08 1.79
CA LYS A 166 0.32 -11.56 1.47
C LYS A 166 1.33 -10.80 2.32
N LYS A 167 2.43 -11.45 2.69
CA LYS A 167 3.56 -10.76 3.32
C LYS A 167 4.39 -10.01 2.28
N PRO A 168 5.11 -8.94 2.67
CA PRO A 168 5.15 -8.32 4.00
C PRO A 168 3.85 -7.55 4.33
N ASN A 169 3.69 -7.17 5.61
CA ASN A 169 2.63 -6.28 6.11
C ASN A 169 3.31 -5.02 6.70
N ILE A 170 3.99 -4.25 5.87
CA ILE A 170 4.91 -3.19 6.29
C ILE A 170 4.48 -1.86 5.68
N ARG A 171 4.28 -0.87 6.55
CA ARG A 171 4.03 0.52 6.16
C ARG A 171 5.19 1.04 5.31
N GLY A 172 4.85 1.67 4.19
CA GLY A 172 5.82 2.19 3.23
C GLY A 172 6.41 1.16 2.26
N LYS A 173 6.05 -0.13 2.37
CA LYS A 173 6.34 -1.16 1.36
C LYS A 173 5.08 -1.62 0.65
N ASP A 174 4.08 -2.02 1.43
CA ASP A 174 2.83 -2.60 0.96
C ASP A 174 1.60 -1.95 1.61
N ILE A 175 1.78 -1.28 2.76
CA ILE A 175 0.74 -0.47 3.40
C ILE A 175 1.03 1.02 3.16
N PHE A 176 0.11 1.72 2.53
CA PHE A 176 0.18 3.16 2.22
C PHE A 176 -1.07 3.88 2.71
N GLY A 177 -1.05 5.20 2.81
CA GLY A 177 -2.20 5.95 3.31
C GLY A 177 -2.25 7.41 2.88
N GLY A 178 -3.32 8.06 3.28
CA GLY A 178 -3.56 9.46 2.98
C GLY A 178 -4.65 10.07 3.86
N TRP A 179 -4.69 11.39 3.78
CA TRP A 179 -5.67 12.25 4.42
C TRP A 179 -6.85 12.48 3.50
N ILE A 180 -8.04 12.46 4.10
CA ILE A 180 -9.30 12.84 3.48
C ILE A 180 -9.60 14.25 3.95
N LEU A 181 -9.45 15.21 3.05
CA LEU A 181 -9.71 16.62 3.29
C LEU A 181 -11.08 17.00 2.74
N LEU A 182 -11.60 18.13 3.18
CA LEU A 182 -12.90 18.67 2.74
C LEU A 182 -13.12 18.63 1.22
N ASN A 183 -12.08 18.93 0.45
CA ASN A 183 -12.14 19.10 -1.00
C ASN A 183 -11.36 18.03 -1.79
N GLY A 184 -10.88 16.96 -1.15
CA GLY A 184 -10.13 15.92 -1.85
C GLY A 184 -9.16 15.13 -0.98
N LEU A 185 -8.29 14.36 -1.63
CA LEU A 185 -7.30 13.52 -0.94
C LEU A 185 -5.91 14.13 -1.00
N LYS A 186 -5.11 13.87 0.04
CA LYS A 186 -3.66 14.09 0.01
C LYS A 186 -2.95 12.85 0.56
N PRO A 187 -1.89 12.36 -0.09
CA PRO A 187 -1.17 11.22 0.44
C PRO A 187 -0.37 11.62 1.68
N HIS A 188 -0.10 10.64 2.54
CA HIS A 188 0.81 10.85 3.66
C HIS A 188 2.22 11.20 3.16
N GLY A 189 2.85 12.20 3.76
CA GLY A 189 4.12 12.81 3.34
C GLY A 189 3.96 14.05 2.47
N TYR A 190 2.74 14.55 2.27
CA TYR A 190 2.48 15.82 1.57
C TYR A 190 2.37 16.96 2.59
N ASN A 191 3.50 17.56 2.96
CA ASN A 191 3.57 18.69 3.91
C ASN A 191 2.83 18.44 5.24
N ASP A 192 2.91 17.22 5.77
CA ASP A 192 2.14 16.74 6.93
C ASP A 192 3.05 16.24 8.07
N GLY A 193 4.28 16.74 8.12
CA GLY A 193 5.29 16.34 9.11
C GLY A 193 5.98 15.00 8.83
N TRP A 194 5.49 14.18 7.90
CA TRP A 194 6.09 12.90 7.51
C TRP A 194 6.96 13.05 6.26
N ASP A 195 8.03 13.83 6.33
CA ASP A 195 8.89 14.11 5.17
C ASP A 195 9.34 12.81 4.47
N PRO A 196 8.96 12.60 3.19
CA PRO A 196 9.31 11.42 2.40
C PRO A 196 10.82 11.13 2.31
N ASN A 197 11.67 12.14 2.50
CA ASN A 197 13.12 11.98 2.43
C ASN A 197 13.73 11.41 3.71
N THR A 198 13.09 11.64 4.87
CA THR A 198 13.58 11.18 6.16
C THR A 198 12.79 9.98 6.68
N ASP A 199 11.46 9.99 6.52
CA ASP A 199 10.56 8.95 7.03
C ASP A 199 10.50 7.71 6.12
N CYS A 200 10.66 7.87 4.81
CA CYS A 200 10.72 6.74 3.88
C CYS A 200 12.15 6.17 3.78
N THR A 201 12.70 5.77 4.92
CA THR A 201 14.02 5.16 5.09
C THR A 201 13.93 3.98 6.07
N PRO A 202 14.90 3.04 6.11
CA PRO A 202 14.84 1.88 7.00
C PRO A 202 14.68 2.20 8.50
N GLY A 203 15.08 3.40 8.93
CA GLY A 203 14.92 3.86 10.32
C GLY A 203 13.63 4.64 10.60
N GLY A 204 12.84 4.96 9.57
CA GLY A 204 11.62 5.75 9.69
C GLY A 204 10.37 4.91 9.92
N TYR A 205 9.21 5.57 9.97
CA TYR A 205 7.93 4.87 10.12
C TYR A 205 7.37 4.37 8.78
N GLY A 206 7.75 5.01 7.67
CA GLY A 206 7.30 4.68 6.31
C GLY A 206 5.95 5.27 5.94
N ILE A 207 5.42 6.19 6.74
CA ILE A 207 4.18 6.94 6.48
C ILE A 207 4.36 7.81 5.23
N GLY A 208 5.47 8.57 5.16
CA GLY A 208 5.79 9.49 4.07
C GLY A 208 6.14 8.81 2.74
N CYS A 209 6.31 7.48 2.72
CA CYS A 209 6.48 6.74 1.47
C CYS A 209 5.27 6.88 0.54
N SER A 210 4.08 7.12 1.10
CA SER A 210 2.83 7.23 0.34
C SER A 210 2.88 8.36 -0.69
N ALA A 211 3.40 9.54 -0.31
CA ALA A 211 3.64 10.66 -1.21
C ALA A 211 4.83 10.40 -2.14
N LYS A 212 5.93 9.82 -1.62
CA LYS A 212 7.14 9.53 -2.41
C LYS A 212 6.84 8.73 -3.68
N PHE A 213 5.95 7.75 -3.57
CA PHE A 213 5.61 6.83 -4.66
C PHE A 213 4.54 7.36 -5.61
N LEU A 214 3.85 8.45 -5.26
CA LEU A 214 2.89 9.11 -6.16
C LEU A 214 3.52 10.28 -6.95
N MET A 215 4.67 10.79 -6.48
CA MET A 215 5.38 11.93 -7.09
C MET A 215 6.48 11.52 -8.08
N ARG A 216 6.71 10.23 -8.30
CA ARG A 216 7.79 9.70 -9.13
C ARG A 216 7.27 8.84 -10.26
#